data_AF-W2N2G3-F1
#
_entry.id   AF-W2N2G3-F1
#
_cell.length_a   1.000
_cell.length_b   1.000
_cell.length_c   1.000
_cell.angle_alpha   90.00
_cell.angle_beta   90.00
_cell.angle_gamma   90.00
#
_symmetry.space_group_name_H-M   'P 1'
#
loop_
_entity.id
_entity.type
_entity.pdbx_description
1 polymer ?
#
loop_
_entity_poly.entity_id
_entity_poly.type
_entity_poly.pdbx_seq_one_letter_code
_entity_poly.pdbx_strand_id
1 'polypeptide(L)' 'MNGAALCGHLDVVQWLHENRSEGCTVHAMDNAVRNRDWAMVQWLHANRSEGCSRGAMDWAAAAGNLRLVQWFHIHRREG' A
#
# COMPACT_ATOMS: atom_id res chain seq x y z
N MET A 1 9.92 7.30 2.02
CA MET A 1 8.46 7.06 2.06
C MET A 1 8.05 5.85 2.91
N ASN A 2 8.72 4.70 2.81
CA ASN A 2 8.32 3.44 3.47
C ASN A 2 8.06 3.53 4.99
N GLY A 3 8.91 4.25 5.73
CA GLY A 3 8.74 4.40 7.19
C GLY A 3 7.47 5.17 7.58
N ALA A 4 7.11 6.21 6.82
CA ALA A 4 5.87 6.96 7.05
C ALA A 4 4.63 6.11 6.72
N ALA A 5 4.69 5.31 5.66
CA ALA A 5 3.63 4.36 5.33
C ALA A 5 3.47 3.27 6.41
N LEU A 6 4.57 2.80 7.00
CA LEU A 6 4.54 1.84 8.12
C LEU A 6 3.88 2.42 9.37
N CYS A 7 4.04 3.72 9.63
CA CYS A 7 3.42 4.39 10.78
C CYS A 7 1.99 4.87 10.51
N GLY A 8 1.46 4.72 9.28
CA GLY A 8 0.12 5.20 8.91
C GLY A 8 0.02 6.72 8.75
N HIS A 9 1.14 7.41 8.49
CA HIS A 9 1.17 8.87 8.33
C HIS A 9 0.99 9.25 6.85
N LEU A 10 -0.26 9.25 6.40
CA LEU A 10 -0.62 9.53 5.00
C LEU A 10 -0.24 10.95 4.56
N ASP A 11 -0.41 11.92 5.44
CA ASP A 11 0.00 13.32 5.26
C ASP A 11 1.50 13.45 4.98
N VAL A 12 2.32 12.72 5.75
CA VAL A 12 3.77 12.69 5.55
C VAL A 12 4.13 11.98 4.25
N VAL A 13 3.41 10.91 3.88
CA VAL A 13 3.62 10.21 2.60
C VAL A 13 3.29 11.10 1.41
N GLN A 14 2.18 11.84 1.46
CA GLN A 14 1.79 12.84 0.45
C GLN A 14 2.86 13.93 0.31
N TRP A 15 3.28 14.50 1.45
CA TRP A 15 4.32 15.52 1.44
C TRP A 15 5.63 14.99 0.85
N LEU A 16 6.07 13.79 1.23
CA LEU A 16 7.28 13.17 0.70
C LEU A 16 7.17 12.89 -0.80
N HIS A 17 5.99 12.55 -1.31
CA HIS A 17 5.76 12.32 -2.74
C HIS A 17 5.84 13.60 -3.58
N GLU A 18 5.28 14.69 -3.07
CA GLU A 18 5.29 15.98 -3.77
C GLU A 18 6.66 16.68 -3.68
N ASN A 19 7.39 16.49 -2.58
CA ASN A 19 8.61 17.25 -2.28
C ASN A 19 9.90 16.45 -2.52
N ARG A 20 9.84 15.13 -2.78
CA ARG A 20 11.02 14.30 -3.01
C ARG A 20 10.81 13.35 -4.19
N SER A 21 11.89 13.13 -4.94
CA SER A 21 11.94 12.15 -6.03
C SER A 21 12.26 10.72 -5.55
N GLU A 22 12.60 10.57 -4.28
CA GLU A 22 12.87 9.27 -3.67
C GLU A 22 11.55 8.53 -3.48
N GLY A 23 11.30 7.57 -4.37
CA GLY A 23 10.06 6.80 -4.41
C GLY A 23 9.79 5.92 -3.18
N CYS A 24 8.71 5.14 -3.27
CA CYS A 24 8.44 4.04 -2.35
C CYS A 24 8.93 2.71 -2.93
N THR A 25 9.07 1.70 -2.09
CA THR A 25 9.16 0.31 -2.55
C THR A 25 7.84 -0.41 -2.27
N VAL A 26 7.70 -1.66 -2.75
CA VAL A 26 6.57 -2.55 -2.43
C VAL A 26 6.26 -2.64 -0.92
N HIS A 27 7.27 -2.42 -0.06
CA HIS A 27 7.10 -2.43 1.38
C HIS A 27 6.13 -1.36 1.90
N ALA A 28 5.99 -0.22 1.23
CA ALA A 28 5.04 0.81 1.64
C ALA A 28 3.60 0.27 1.56
N MET A 29 3.25 -0.36 0.44
CA MET A 29 1.94 -0.96 0.23
C MET A 29 1.73 -2.17 1.15
N ASP A 30 2.74 -3.04 1.26
CA ASP A 30 2.65 -4.21 2.15
C ASP A 30 2.38 -3.82 3.60
N ASN A 31 3.06 -2.78 4.09
CA ASN A 31 2.85 -2.29 5.45
C ASN A 31 1.48 -1.63 5.62
N ALA A 32 1.02 -0.85 4.63
CA ALA A 32 -0.34 -0.29 4.63
C ALA A 32 -1.41 -1.39 4.72
N VAL A 33 -1.22 -2.48 3.97
CA VAL A 33 -2.10 -3.66 3.99
C VAL A 33 -2.09 -4.36 5.34
N ARG A 34 -0.90 -4.57 5.92
CA ARG A 34 -0.74 -5.17 7.26
C ARG A 34 -1.41 -4.32 8.35
N ASN A 35 -1.30 -3.00 8.24
CA ASN A 35 -1.93 -2.06 9.16
C ASN A 35 -3.43 -1.89 8.91
N ARG A 36 -3.97 -2.50 7.84
CA ARG A 36 -5.36 -2.31 7.37
C ARG A 36 -5.69 -0.84 7.09
N ASP A 37 -4.66 -0.07 6.74
CA ASP A 37 -4.76 1.36 6.44
C ASP A 37 -5.23 1.55 4.99
N TRP A 38 -6.55 1.61 4.84
CA TRP A 38 -7.22 1.72 3.55
C TRP A 38 -6.88 2.99 2.79
N ALA A 39 -6.77 4.11 3.49
CA ALA A 39 -6.49 5.40 2.86
C ALA A 39 -5.08 5.38 2.25
N MET A 40 -4.12 4.81 2.98
CA MET A 40 -2.76 4.60 2.48
C MET A 40 -2.72 3.63 1.28
N VAL A 41 -3.45 2.51 1.32
CA VAL A 41 -3.51 1.54 0.21
C VAL A 41 -4.07 2.19 -1.07
N GLN A 42 -5.18 2.92 -0.96
CA GLN A 42 -5.78 3.61 -2.10
C GLN A 42 -4.84 4.68 -2.66
N TRP A 43 -4.24 5.47 -1.78
CA TRP A 43 -3.34 6.54 -2.19
C TRP A 43 -2.08 6.01 -2.88
N LEU A 44 -1.43 4.99 -2.29
CA LEU A 44 -0.25 4.37 -2.88
C LEU A 44 -0.59 3.76 -4.24
N HIS A 45 -1.75 3.10 -4.39
CA HIS A 45 -2.12 2.49 -5.67
C HIS A 45 -2.44 3.53 -6.76
N ALA A 46 -3.04 4.66 -6.38
CA ALA A 46 -3.39 5.71 -7.33
C ALA A 46 -2.17 6.52 -7.80
N ASN A 47 -1.17 6.70 -6.93
CA ASN A 47 -0.05 7.61 -7.18
C ASN A 47 1.27 6.89 -7.48
N ARG A 48 1.36 5.59 -7.23
CA ARG A 48 2.59 4.80 -7.34
C ARG A 48 2.37 3.52 -8.15
N SER A 49 3.39 3.12 -8.89
CA SER A 49 3.35 1.95 -9.78
C SER A 49 4.10 0.75 -9.23
N GLU A 50 4.76 0.85 -8.06
CA GLU A 50 5.51 -0.26 -7.47
C GLU A 50 4.63 -1.42 -7.00
N GLY A 51 3.34 -1.17 -6.74
CA GLY A 51 2.40 -2.21 -6.34
C GLY A 51 2.67 -2.80 -4.94
N CYS A 52 2.27 -4.06 -4.75
CA CYS A 52 2.45 -4.81 -3.52
C CYS A 52 3.16 -6.14 -3.80
N SER A 53 3.83 -6.70 -2.78
CA SER A 53 4.36 -8.05 -2.87
C SER A 53 3.24 -9.08 -2.86
N ARG A 54 3.57 -10.33 -3.23
CA ARG A 54 2.64 -11.47 -3.08
C ARG A 54 2.23 -11.67 -1.62
N GLY A 55 3.15 -11.41 -0.69
CA GLY A 55 2.90 -11.53 0.74
C GLY A 55 1.77 -10.62 1.22
N ALA A 56 1.60 -9.41 0.69
CA ALA A 56 0.50 -8.53 1.08
C ALA A 56 -0.89 -9.15 0.85
N MET A 57 -1.05 -9.92 -0.24
CA MET A 57 -2.30 -10.62 -0.52
C MET A 57 -2.53 -11.77 0.47
N ASP A 58 -1.49 -12.56 0.75
CA ASP A 58 -1.55 -13.64 1.74
C ASP A 58 -1.88 -13.09 3.14
N TRP A 59 -1.27 -11.95 3.52
CA TRP A 59 -1.58 -11.25 4.76
C TRP A 59 -3.02 -10.74 4.79
N ALA A 60 -3.51 -10.16 3.70
CA ALA A 60 -4.90 -9.69 3.61
C ALA A 60 -5.90 -10.85 3.76
N ALA A 61 -5.60 -12.01 3.15
CA ALA A 61 -6.39 -13.22 3.27
C ALA A 61 -6.32 -13.81 4.69
N ALA A 62 -5.12 -13.94 5.27
CA ALA A 62 -4.92 -14.45 6.62
C ALA A 62 -5.53 -13.55 7.70
N ALA A 63 -5.54 -12.23 7.49
CA ALA A 63 -6.20 -11.28 8.38
C ALA A 63 -7.74 -11.28 8.27
N GLY A 64 -8.33 -12.11 7.39
CA GLY A 64 -9.76 -12.15 7.13
C GLY A 64 -10.29 -10.87 6.49
N ASN A 65 -9.43 -10.05 5.89
CA ASN A 65 -9.80 -8.77 5.30
C ASN A 65 -10.32 -8.97 3.88
N LEU A 66 -11.49 -9.61 3.77
CA LEU A 66 -12.13 -9.99 2.51
C LEU A 66 -12.26 -8.81 1.54
N ARG A 67 -12.56 -7.61 2.08
CA ARG A 67 -12.69 -6.39 1.29
C ARG A 67 -11.38 -6.04 0.58
N LEU A 68 -10.24 -6.23 1.25
CA LEU A 68 -8.92 -5.89 0.73
C LEU A 68 -8.44 -6.95 -0.29
N VAL A 69 -8.78 -8.21 -0.07
CA VAL A 69 -8.59 -9.30 -1.05
C VAL A 69 -9.41 -9.06 -2.32
N GLN A 70 -10.70 -8.71 -2.18
CA GLN A 70 -11.56 -8.36 -3.32
C GLN A 70 -11.02 -7.15 -4.07
N TRP A 71 -10.57 -6.13 -3.33
CA TRP A 71 -9.99 -4.94 -3.93
C TRP A 71 -8.74 -5.28 -4.75
N PHE A 72 -7.83 -6.10 -4.22
CA PHE A 72 -6.68 -6.58 -4.98
C PHE A 72 -7.07 -7.40 -6.21
N HIS A 73 -8.11 -8.22 -6.12
CA HIS A 73 -8.57 -9.01 -7.26
C HIS A 73 -9.08 -8.13 -8.42
N ILE A 74 -9.70 -6.99 -8.11
CA ILE A 74 -10.23 -6.05 -9.10
C ILE A 74 -9.15 -5.11 -9.65
N HIS A 75 -8.18 -4.73 -8.82
CA HIS A 75 -7.25 -3.63 -9.12
C HIS A 75 -5.82 -4.08 -9.45
N ARG A 76 -5.45 -5.36 -9.30
CA ARG A 76 -4.12 -5.85 -9.71
C ARG A 76 -4.05 -6.02 -11.22
N ARG A 77 -3.01 -5.40 -11.82
CA ARG A 77 -2.61 -5.57 -13.22
C ARG A 77 -1.39 -6.50 -13.41
N GLU A 78 -0.76 -6.94 -12.32
CA GLU A 78 0.46 -7.74 -12.35
C GLU A 78 0.14 -9.15 -11.87
N GLY A 79 0.01 -10.06 -12.83
CA GLY A 79 0.01 -11.51 -12.68
C GLY A 79 1.22 -12.08 -13.39
#